data_AF-A0A6S7FLJ1-F1
#
_entry.id   AF-A0A6S7FLJ1-F1
#
_cell.length_a   1.000
_cell.length_b   1.000
_cell.length_c   1.000
_cell.angle_alpha   90.00
_cell.angle_beta   90.00
_cell.angle_gamma   90.00
#
_symmetry.space_group_name_H-M   'P 1'
#
loop_
_entity.id
_entity.type
_entity.pdbx_description
1 polymer ?
#
loop_
_entity_poly.entity_id
_entity_poly.type
_entity_poly.pdbx_seq_one_letter_code
_entity_poly.pdbx_strand_id
1 'polypeptide(L)'
;MFFLKRCCIKCLQHNIILGHRMKICEGGVKLLSNKILFLIFGCLLLVVISFHFILEGYLYPSAPVFKPPSDGNYHNPDDTISSECLKNYFEDILLIIVFHFPFYDSIPLLKSFYGDVFKDILICGPESYFRHYVMVVDVGPGLYGYECVGNAIRSCICRYPGYRGYLYVNDDMVVNWWTFTNLDKEKLWQGGIIFSNDDHVMGSRPIPDTWPWWRKKSKSAEACEDSYLEITHKYRSSEHINITKLINTHLVNGEGEKRCFRMWSDLFYIPKKFSDQFQRLSFVFHKNRVFLEVAVPTIMSFLDIRDSWEKHYGLYLPDMYGSIDFADGKLVWKNYDYDINFIHPVKFHGRVAKTNREKLENDIIPYSKQFTNC
;
A
#
# COMPACT_ATOMS: atom_id res chain seq x y z
N MET A 1 55.06 23.69 -25.17
CA MET A 1 55.07 23.87 -26.64
C MET A 1 53.80 23.18 -27.16
N PHE A 2 52.66 23.87 -27.18
CA PHE A 2 51.97 24.40 -28.38
C PHE A 2 51.76 23.31 -29.47
N PHE A 3 50.58 23.03 -30.03
CA PHE A 3 49.26 23.67 -29.97
C PHE A 3 48.22 22.71 -30.58
N LEU A 4 47.03 22.67 -29.99
CA LEU A 4 45.81 22.19 -30.64
C LEU A 4 45.38 23.21 -31.71
N LYS A 5 45.08 22.74 -32.93
CA LYS A 5 43.81 22.97 -33.64
C LYS A 5 43.97 22.73 -35.14
N ARG A 6 43.02 21.97 -35.71
CA ARG A 6 42.22 22.42 -36.86
C ARG A 6 41.04 21.47 -37.06
N CYS A 7 39.84 22.03 -37.10
CA CYS A 7 38.85 21.62 -38.08
C CYS A 7 38.18 22.88 -38.63
N CYS A 8 38.21 23.00 -39.95
CA CYS A 8 37.84 24.16 -40.76
C CYS A 8 36.34 24.18 -41.07
N ILE A 9 35.79 25.37 -41.30
CA ILE A 9 34.74 25.57 -42.32
C ILE A 9 35.17 26.77 -43.21
N LYS A 10 35.03 26.54 -44.52
CA LYS A 10 35.43 27.35 -45.69
C LYS A 10 34.58 28.62 -45.87
N CYS A 11 35.15 29.68 -46.47
CA CYS A 11 34.93 30.00 -47.89
C CYS A 11 35.69 31.25 -48.42
N LEU A 12 36.25 31.02 -49.62
CA LEU A 12 36.70 31.84 -50.76
C LEU A 12 37.04 33.34 -50.69
N GLN A 13 38.13 33.63 -51.41
CA GLN A 13 38.72 34.93 -51.79
C GLN A 13 37.96 35.63 -52.94
N HIS A 14 37.97 36.96 -52.94
CA HIS A 14 38.38 37.72 -54.13
C HIS A 14 39.12 39.02 -53.76
N ASN A 15 40.16 39.30 -54.54
CA ASN A 15 41.09 40.43 -54.44
C ASN A 15 40.38 41.78 -54.55
N ILE A 16 40.98 42.84 -53.98
CA ILE A 16 41.31 44.10 -54.68
C ILE A 16 42.25 44.94 -53.79
N ILE A 17 43.19 45.57 -54.50
CA ILE A 17 44.36 46.34 -54.11
C ILE A 17 44.00 47.76 -53.60
N LEU A 18 44.80 48.26 -52.64
CA LEU A 18 45.07 49.64 -52.20
C LEU A 18 43.90 50.66 -52.08
N GLY A 19 43.78 51.23 -50.87
CA GLY A 19 43.13 52.54 -50.66
C GLY A 19 42.43 52.67 -49.30
N HIS A 20 43.02 53.44 -48.38
CA HIS A 20 42.54 53.90 -47.06
C HIS A 20 41.18 53.41 -46.52
N ARG A 21 41.21 52.84 -45.30
CA ARG A 21 40.38 53.28 -44.15
C ARG A 21 40.82 52.60 -42.84
N MET A 22 41.00 53.43 -41.81
CA MET A 22 41.13 53.06 -40.39
C MET A 22 40.01 52.08 -39.99
N LYS A 23 40.35 50.96 -39.35
CA LYS A 23 39.39 50.09 -38.64
C LYS A 23 39.78 49.97 -37.17
N ILE A 24 38.88 50.46 -36.34
CA ILE A 24 38.84 50.34 -34.88
C ILE A 24 38.60 48.86 -34.53
N CYS A 25 39.37 48.32 -33.59
CA CYS A 25 39.25 46.95 -33.11
C CYS A 25 38.05 46.79 -32.15
N GLU A 26 36.97 46.13 -32.59
CA GLU A 26 35.96 45.53 -31.72
C GLU A 26 36.39 44.11 -31.33
N GLY A 27 36.87 43.94 -30.09
CA GLY A 27 37.33 42.64 -29.58
C GLY A 27 36.97 42.35 -28.11
N GLY A 28 36.03 43.10 -27.51
CA GLY A 28 35.78 43.04 -26.06
C GLY A 28 34.45 42.42 -25.59
N VAL A 29 33.43 42.27 -26.45
CA VAL A 29 32.05 42.15 -25.94
C VAL A 29 31.47 40.72 -25.94
N LYS A 30 32.05 39.76 -26.67
CA LYS A 30 31.44 38.43 -26.83
C LYS A 30 31.69 37.40 -25.70
N LEU A 31 32.69 37.60 -24.83
CA LEU A 31 32.97 36.64 -23.75
C LEU A 31 32.27 36.96 -22.41
N LEU A 32 31.89 38.23 -22.18
CA LEU A 32 31.17 38.64 -20.96
C LEU A 32 29.70 38.21 -21.00
N SER A 33 29.09 38.22 -22.19
CA SER A 33 27.67 37.89 -22.40
C SER A 33 27.33 36.45 -21.98
N ASN A 34 28.17 35.47 -22.32
CA ASN A 34 27.90 34.06 -21.99
C ASN A 34 28.02 33.75 -20.49
N LYS A 35 28.93 34.41 -19.76
CA LYS A 35 29.07 34.20 -18.31
C LYS A 35 27.92 34.81 -17.53
N ILE A 36 27.45 35.98 -17.95
CA ILE A 36 26.28 36.64 -17.37
C ILE A 36 25.01 35.80 -17.64
N LEU A 37 24.88 35.24 -18.85
CA LEU A 37 23.75 34.37 -19.19
C LEU A 37 23.71 33.09 -18.35
N PHE A 38 24.86 32.46 -18.10
CA PHE A 38 24.95 31.29 -17.21
C PHE A 38 24.62 31.61 -15.75
N LEU A 39 25.05 32.77 -15.26
CA LEU A 39 24.69 33.25 -13.91
C LEU A 39 23.18 33.51 -13.79
N ILE A 40 22.57 34.15 -14.80
CA ILE A 40 21.13 34.41 -14.82
C ILE A 40 20.34 33.10 -14.84
N PHE A 41 20.72 32.13 -15.67
CA PHE A 41 20.07 30.81 -15.70
C PHE A 41 20.26 30.02 -14.40
N GLY A 42 21.45 30.07 -13.78
CA GLY A 42 21.70 29.44 -12.49
C GLY A 42 20.87 30.05 -11.36
N CYS A 43 20.75 31.39 -11.32
CA CYS A 43 19.92 32.08 -10.35
C CYS A 43 18.42 31.80 -10.56
N LEU A 44 17.93 31.77 -11.80
CA LEU A 44 16.54 31.41 -12.11
C LEU A 44 16.21 29.97 -11.69
N LEU A 45 17.12 29.01 -11.91
CA LEU A 45 16.94 27.63 -11.48
C LEU A 45 16.86 27.53 -9.95
N LEU A 46 17.71 28.26 -9.22
CA LEU A 46 17.67 28.31 -7.76
C LEU A 46 16.40 28.96 -7.24
N VAL A 47 15.90 30.01 -7.90
CA VAL A 47 14.62 30.65 -7.55
C VAL A 47 13.47 29.68 -7.79
N VAL A 48 13.44 28.93 -8.90
CA VAL A 48 12.39 27.94 -9.18
C VAL A 48 12.41 26.79 -8.17
N ILE A 49 13.60 26.28 -7.82
CA ILE A 49 13.75 25.24 -6.79
C ILE A 49 13.28 25.76 -5.43
N SER A 50 13.69 26.98 -5.06
CA SER A 50 13.27 27.61 -3.80
C SER A 50 11.76 27.87 -3.77
N PHE A 51 11.17 28.33 -4.87
CA PHE A 51 9.73 28.51 -4.99
C PHE A 51 8.98 27.17 -4.90
N HIS A 52 9.54 26.08 -5.47
CA HIS A 52 8.96 24.75 -5.36
C HIS A 52 8.94 24.25 -3.90
N PHE A 53 10.05 24.40 -3.16
CA PHE A 53 10.11 24.07 -1.74
C PHE A 53 9.19 24.96 -0.87
N ILE A 54 9.05 26.23 -1.21
CA ILE A 54 8.15 27.16 -0.50
C ILE A 54 6.67 26.82 -0.80
N LEU A 55 6.33 26.45 -2.04
CA LEU A 55 4.98 26.01 -2.40
C LEU A 55 4.62 24.66 -1.79
N GLU A 56 5.55 23.71 -1.69
CA GLU A 56 5.35 22.46 -0.94
C GLU A 56 5.11 22.74 0.56
N GLY A 57 5.79 23.73 1.15
CA GLY A 57 5.56 24.13 2.55
C GLY A 57 4.24 24.87 2.81
N TYR A 58 3.64 25.50 1.80
CA TYR A 58 2.41 26.31 1.95
C TYR A 58 1.13 25.61 1.44
N LEU A 59 1.22 24.71 0.46
CA LEU A 59 0.06 23.97 -0.09
C LEU A 59 -0.27 22.68 0.66
N TYR A 60 0.66 22.18 1.48
CA TYR A 60 0.38 21.15 2.47
C TYR A 60 0.21 21.84 3.82
N PRO A 61 -1.03 22.17 4.26
CA PRO A 61 -1.22 22.49 5.65
C PRO A 61 -0.64 21.33 6.44
N SER A 62 0.37 21.62 7.26
CA SER A 62 0.93 20.69 8.24
C SER A 62 -0.24 20.00 8.91
N ALA A 63 -0.39 18.69 8.66
CA ALA A 63 -1.36 17.87 9.33
C ALA A 63 -1.29 18.18 10.84
N PRO A 64 -2.44 18.27 11.54
CA PRO A 64 -2.45 18.63 12.95
C PRO A 64 -1.38 17.82 13.68
N VAL A 65 -0.43 18.53 14.30
CA VAL A 65 0.68 17.93 15.05
C VAL A 65 0.05 17.13 16.19
N PHE A 66 -0.05 15.82 15.97
CA PHE A 66 -0.52 14.88 16.97
C PHE A 66 0.47 14.92 18.14
N LYS A 67 -0.03 15.30 19.32
CA LYS A 67 0.72 15.14 20.57
C LYS A 67 0.50 13.69 21.03
N PRO A 68 1.53 12.83 21.03
CA PRO A 68 1.38 11.47 21.50
C PRO A 68 0.95 11.46 22.99
N PRO A 69 0.20 10.43 23.43
CA PRO A 69 0.11 10.13 24.85
C PRO A 69 1.53 9.90 25.37
N SER A 70 1.85 10.54 26.49
CA SER A 70 3.13 10.36 27.19
C SER A 70 3.34 8.89 27.53
N ASP A 71 4.55 8.39 27.28
CA ASP A 71 5.06 7.07 27.68
C ASP A 71 4.37 6.54 28.96
N GLY A 72 3.51 5.52 28.81
CA GLY A 72 2.76 4.98 29.93
C GLY A 72 1.91 3.77 29.55
N ASN A 73 2.36 2.59 29.99
CA ASN A 73 1.58 1.38 30.23
C ASN A 73 0.57 0.97 29.13
N TYR A 74 1.05 0.22 28.14
CA TYR A 74 0.16 -0.71 27.44
C TYR A 74 -0.38 -1.72 28.47
N HIS A 75 -1.70 -1.84 28.57
CA HIS A 75 -2.34 -2.86 29.40
C HIS A 75 -1.83 -4.27 29.04
N ASN A 76 -1.61 -5.10 30.07
CA ASN A 76 -1.12 -6.47 29.90
C ASN A 76 -2.18 -7.29 29.13
N PRO A 77 -1.84 -7.98 28.03
CA PRO A 77 -2.77 -8.77 27.22
C PRO A 77 -3.46 -9.95 27.94
N ASP A 78 -3.07 -10.28 29.18
CA ASP A 78 -3.77 -11.27 30.01
C ASP A 78 -5.15 -10.78 30.51
N ASP A 79 -5.58 -9.57 30.15
CA ASP A 79 -6.95 -9.07 30.40
C ASP A 79 -8.03 -9.72 29.50
N THR A 80 -7.76 -10.89 28.91
CA THR A 80 -8.84 -11.72 28.37
C THR A 80 -9.38 -12.66 29.42
N ILE A 81 -10.67 -12.48 29.70
CA ILE A 81 -11.61 -13.33 30.44
C ILE A 81 -11.85 -12.91 31.90
N SER A 82 -12.37 -11.70 32.05
CA SER A 82 -13.70 -11.57 32.66
C SER A 82 -14.54 -10.64 31.80
N SER A 83 -15.77 -11.03 31.45
CA SER A 83 -16.78 -10.22 30.78
C SER A 83 -16.68 -8.70 31.08
N GLU A 84 -16.65 -7.82 30.06
CA GLU A 84 -17.57 -6.66 29.94
C GLU A 84 -17.22 -5.56 28.91
N CYS A 85 -16.00 -5.43 28.35
CA CYS A 85 -15.79 -4.34 27.38
C CYS A 85 -14.59 -4.45 26.43
N LEU A 86 -14.80 -4.09 25.16
CA LEU A 86 -13.84 -4.13 24.05
C LEU A 86 -13.45 -2.74 23.53
N LYS A 87 -13.93 -1.65 24.12
CA LYS A 87 -13.74 -0.26 23.66
C LYS A 87 -12.29 0.13 23.34
N ASN A 88 -11.34 -0.37 24.13
CA ASN A 88 -9.91 -0.07 23.95
C ASN A 88 -9.14 -1.27 23.38
N TYR A 89 -9.82 -2.35 23.00
CA TYR A 89 -9.14 -3.59 22.61
C TYR A 89 -8.27 -3.40 21.36
N PHE A 90 -8.64 -2.53 20.41
CA PHE A 90 -7.83 -2.26 19.22
C PHE A 90 -7.27 -0.82 19.18
N GLU A 91 -7.14 -0.15 20.32
CA GLU A 91 -6.61 1.23 20.36
C GLU A 91 -5.16 1.34 19.88
N ASP A 92 -4.40 0.23 19.95
CA ASP A 92 -3.00 0.12 19.57
C ASP A 92 -2.78 -0.40 18.14
N ILE A 93 -3.85 -0.67 17.39
CA ILE A 93 -3.82 -1.13 16.00
C ILE A 93 -4.29 0.00 15.07
N LEU A 94 -3.53 0.24 13.99
CA LEU A 94 -4.02 1.09 12.90
C LEU A 94 -4.94 0.27 12.00
N LEU A 95 -6.22 0.67 11.92
CA LEU A 95 -7.12 0.15 10.90
C LEU A 95 -6.88 0.89 9.58
N ILE A 96 -6.59 0.14 8.52
CA ILE A 96 -6.43 0.67 7.16
C ILE A 96 -7.59 0.15 6.33
N ILE A 97 -8.52 1.04 6.00
CA ILE A 97 -9.66 0.73 5.12
C ILE A 97 -9.27 1.10 3.69
N VAL A 98 -9.22 0.11 2.82
CA VAL A 98 -8.77 0.25 1.44
C VAL A 98 -9.92 0.24 0.48
N PHE A 99 -10.03 1.34 -0.27
CA PHE A 99 -11.01 1.53 -1.31
C PHE A 99 -10.44 1.11 -2.65
N HIS A 100 -11.09 0.16 -3.32
CA HIS A 100 -10.72 -0.27 -4.66
C HIS A 100 -11.03 0.79 -5.73
N PHE A 101 -12.07 1.59 -5.50
CA PHE A 101 -12.54 2.67 -6.36
C PHE A 101 -12.79 3.93 -5.52
N PRO A 102 -12.79 5.14 -6.10
CA PRO A 102 -12.92 6.39 -5.34
C PRO A 102 -14.38 6.66 -4.85
N PHE A 103 -15.05 5.65 -4.32
CA PHE A 103 -16.41 5.70 -3.78
C PHE A 103 -16.42 6.08 -2.29
N TYR A 104 -15.91 7.27 -2.00
CA TYR A 104 -15.64 7.73 -0.64
C TYR A 104 -16.86 8.19 0.17
N ASP A 105 -18.08 8.06 -0.37
CA ASP A 105 -19.32 8.40 0.33
C ASP A 105 -19.64 7.45 1.49
N SER A 106 -19.08 6.24 1.51
CA SER A 106 -19.25 5.29 2.62
C SER A 106 -18.32 5.54 3.82
N ILE A 107 -17.33 6.45 3.71
CA ILE A 107 -16.37 6.72 4.79
C ILE A 107 -17.04 7.05 6.13
N PRO A 108 -18.04 7.96 6.21
CA PRO A 108 -18.69 8.27 7.49
C PRO A 108 -19.34 7.05 8.15
N LEU A 109 -19.97 6.18 7.35
CA LEU A 109 -20.62 4.97 7.84
C LEU A 109 -19.58 3.96 8.37
N LEU A 110 -18.49 3.73 7.62
CA LEU A 110 -17.42 2.82 8.04
C LEU A 110 -16.69 3.36 9.30
N LYS A 111 -16.48 4.67 9.39
CA LYS A 111 -15.93 5.30 10.60
C LYS A 111 -16.87 5.17 11.80
N SER A 112 -18.18 5.28 11.60
CA SER A 112 -19.17 5.04 12.66
C SER A 112 -19.10 3.60 13.16
N PHE A 113 -18.85 2.63 12.27
CA PHE A 113 -18.78 1.22 12.64
C PHE A 113 -17.49 0.83 13.37
N TYR A 114 -16.34 1.30 12.89
CA TYR A 114 -15.05 0.89 13.43
C TYR A 114 -14.48 1.87 14.49
N GLY A 115 -14.93 3.12 14.50
CA GLY A 115 -14.32 4.20 15.27
C GLY A 115 -14.51 4.10 16.78
N ASP A 116 -15.45 3.30 17.26
CA ASP A 116 -15.65 3.05 18.70
C ASP A 116 -14.57 2.13 19.30
N VAL A 117 -13.76 1.46 18.47
CA VAL A 117 -12.77 0.46 18.90
C VAL A 117 -11.38 0.72 18.33
N PHE A 118 -11.31 1.20 17.09
CA PHE A 118 -10.06 1.61 16.47
C PHE A 118 -9.90 3.11 16.65
N LYS A 119 -8.95 3.50 17.50
CA LYS A 119 -8.63 4.91 17.76
C LYS A 119 -8.22 5.64 16.48
N ASP A 120 -7.41 4.98 15.65
CA ASP A 120 -6.88 5.53 14.41
C ASP A 120 -7.35 4.69 13.22
N ILE A 121 -8.01 5.36 12.26
CA ILE A 121 -8.49 4.77 11.01
C ILE A 121 -7.90 5.55 9.84
N LEU A 122 -7.06 4.89 9.05
CA LEU A 122 -6.50 5.41 7.82
C LEU A 122 -7.33 4.96 6.62
N ILE A 123 -7.79 5.92 5.82
CA ILE A 123 -8.44 5.62 4.53
C ILE A 123 -7.39 5.67 3.43
N CYS A 124 -7.33 4.63 2.61
CA CYS A 124 -6.43 4.54 1.47
C CYS A 124 -7.17 4.15 0.19
N GLY A 125 -6.74 4.64 -0.97
CA GLY A 125 -7.32 4.26 -2.25
C GLY A 125 -6.82 5.13 -3.41
N PRO A 126 -7.48 5.05 -4.58
CA PRO A 126 -7.09 5.81 -5.75
C PRO A 126 -7.40 7.32 -5.60
N GLU A 127 -6.93 8.13 -6.54
CA GLU A 127 -7.19 9.57 -6.47
C GLU A 127 -8.69 9.91 -6.62
N SER A 128 -9.14 10.92 -5.87
CA SER A 128 -10.47 11.53 -5.99
C SER A 128 -10.38 13.05 -5.88
N TYR A 129 -11.43 13.73 -6.32
CA TYR A 129 -11.59 15.17 -6.18
C TYR A 129 -11.57 15.63 -4.70
N PHE A 130 -11.87 14.74 -3.75
CA PHE A 130 -11.86 15.00 -2.31
C PHE A 130 -10.53 14.54 -1.67
N ARG A 131 -9.47 15.33 -1.84
CA ARG A 131 -8.09 14.93 -1.47
C ARG A 131 -7.76 14.94 0.03
N HIS A 132 -8.59 15.53 0.89
CA HIS A 132 -8.13 15.91 2.24
C HIS A 132 -8.15 14.78 3.29
N TYR A 133 -8.63 13.58 2.98
CA TYR A 133 -8.81 12.51 3.98
C TYR A 133 -8.41 11.11 3.50
N VAL A 134 -7.76 11.01 2.35
CA VAL A 134 -7.41 9.72 1.74
C VAL A 134 -5.92 9.71 1.40
N MET A 135 -5.22 8.69 1.88
CA MET A 135 -3.87 8.40 1.41
C MET A 135 -3.96 7.81 0.01
N VAL A 136 -3.52 8.59 -0.98
CA VAL A 136 -3.59 8.19 -2.39
C VAL A 136 -2.50 7.17 -2.70
N VAL A 137 -2.91 6.00 -3.19
CA VAL A 137 -2.04 4.91 -3.64
C VAL A 137 -2.56 4.37 -4.97
N ASP A 138 -1.67 4.02 -5.90
CA ASP A 138 -2.06 3.30 -7.11
C ASP A 138 -2.45 1.86 -6.76
N VAL A 139 -3.72 1.67 -6.42
CA VAL A 139 -4.29 0.35 -6.09
C VAL A 139 -4.75 -0.41 -7.35
N GLY A 140 -4.58 0.16 -8.55
CA GLY A 140 -5.16 -0.37 -9.79
C GLY A 140 -6.70 -0.49 -9.70
N PRO A 141 -7.33 -1.45 -10.41
CA PRO A 141 -8.74 -1.79 -10.21
C PRO A 141 -8.92 -2.69 -8.98
N GLY A 142 -8.34 -2.25 -7.85
CA GLY A 142 -8.30 -2.99 -6.60
C GLY A 142 -7.23 -4.09 -6.50
N LEU A 143 -6.42 -4.31 -7.54
CA LEU A 143 -5.47 -5.43 -7.59
C LEU A 143 -4.26 -5.25 -6.67
N TYR A 144 -3.95 -4.03 -6.26
CA TYR A 144 -2.72 -3.68 -5.57
C TYR A 144 -2.97 -2.99 -4.22
N GLY A 145 -4.17 -3.18 -3.65
CA GLY A 145 -4.61 -2.53 -2.41
C GLY A 145 -3.65 -2.73 -1.23
N TYR A 146 -2.98 -3.88 -1.12
CA TYR A 146 -2.01 -4.19 -0.06
C TYR A 146 -0.89 -3.15 0.10
N GLU A 147 -0.56 -2.42 -0.97
CA GLU A 147 0.46 -1.38 -0.94
C GLU A 147 0.04 -0.15 -0.11
N CYS A 148 -1.24 -0.02 0.22
CA CYS A 148 -1.72 0.90 1.26
C CYS A 148 -1.06 0.64 2.61
N VAL A 149 -0.88 -0.62 3.01
CA VAL A 149 -0.19 -0.96 4.27
C VAL A 149 1.28 -0.57 4.20
N GLY A 150 1.94 -0.88 3.08
CA GLY A 150 3.33 -0.48 2.84
C GLY A 150 3.52 1.03 2.92
N ASN A 151 2.64 1.81 2.27
CA ASN A 151 2.68 3.27 2.32
C ASN A 151 2.37 3.83 3.69
N ALA A 152 1.39 3.26 4.41
CA ALA A 152 1.08 3.65 5.78
C ALA A 152 2.33 3.52 6.66
N ILE A 153 2.96 2.34 6.68
CA ILE A 153 4.17 2.07 7.47
C ILE A 153 5.33 3.01 7.08
N ARG A 154 5.48 3.34 5.78
CA ARG A 154 6.52 4.27 5.32
C ARG A 154 6.24 5.72 5.69
N SER A 155 4.97 6.09 5.82
CA SER A 155 4.58 7.46 6.16
C SER A 155 5.08 7.86 7.54
N CYS A 156 5.48 9.13 7.69
CA CYS A 156 5.97 9.64 8.97
C CYS A 156 4.88 9.57 10.06
N ILE A 157 3.61 9.68 9.67
CA ILE A 157 2.42 9.60 10.53
C ILE A 157 2.38 8.28 11.31
N CYS A 158 2.73 7.17 10.67
CA CYS A 158 2.67 5.85 11.31
C CYS A 158 3.96 5.44 12.02
N ARG A 159 5.06 6.19 11.86
CA ARG A 159 6.35 5.85 12.48
C ARG A 159 6.46 6.27 13.94
N TYR A 160 5.65 7.23 14.40
CA TYR A 160 5.78 7.80 15.74
C TYR A 160 4.41 8.08 16.39
N PRO A 161 4.04 7.45 17.52
CA PRO A 161 4.82 6.49 18.35
C PRO A 161 4.82 5.03 17.82
N GLY A 162 4.12 4.76 16.72
CA GLY A 162 4.10 3.48 16.01
C GLY A 162 3.18 2.44 16.64
N TYR A 163 2.25 1.92 15.84
CA TYR A 163 1.21 0.96 16.22
C TYR A 163 1.77 -0.43 16.56
N ARG A 164 1.05 -1.22 17.38
CA ARG A 164 1.32 -2.64 17.63
C ARG A 164 1.20 -3.48 16.37
N GLY A 165 0.36 -3.04 15.45
CA GLY A 165 0.32 -3.57 14.09
C GLY A 165 -0.68 -2.83 13.22
N TYR A 166 -0.88 -3.37 12.03
CA TYR A 166 -1.62 -2.75 10.93
C TYR A 166 -2.66 -3.75 10.43
N LEU A 167 -3.94 -3.46 10.62
CA LEU A 167 -5.05 -4.27 10.13
C LEU A 167 -5.52 -3.72 8.80
N TYR A 168 -5.42 -4.52 7.75
CA TYR A 168 -5.94 -4.24 6.42
C TYR A 168 -7.34 -4.80 6.28
N VAL A 169 -8.28 -3.97 5.81
CA VAL A 169 -9.62 -4.39 5.38
C VAL A 169 -10.00 -3.66 4.09
N ASN A 170 -10.76 -4.33 3.23
CA ASN A 170 -11.35 -3.70 2.06
C ASN A 170 -12.62 -2.90 2.42
N ASP A 171 -12.94 -1.87 1.62
CA ASP A 171 -14.13 -1.03 1.79
C ASP A 171 -15.44 -1.77 1.55
N ASP A 172 -15.37 -2.92 0.86
CA ASP A 172 -16.50 -3.73 0.46
C ASP A 172 -16.65 -5.02 1.28
N MET A 173 -16.39 -4.97 2.58
CA MET A 173 -16.68 -6.07 3.50
C MET A 173 -17.26 -5.57 4.81
N VAL A 174 -17.93 -6.48 5.52
CA VAL A 174 -18.25 -6.29 6.94
C VAL A 174 -17.36 -7.22 7.73
N VAL A 175 -16.49 -6.65 8.56
CA VAL A 175 -15.61 -7.38 9.48
C VAL A 175 -16.15 -7.26 10.89
N ASN A 176 -16.53 -8.39 11.47
CA ASN A 176 -17.06 -8.48 12.83
C ASN A 176 -15.89 -8.46 13.81
N TRP A 177 -15.34 -7.26 14.06
CA TRP A 177 -14.11 -7.07 14.82
C TRP A 177 -14.15 -7.71 16.22
N TRP A 178 -15.33 -7.89 16.82
CA TRP A 178 -15.49 -8.56 18.13
C TRP A 178 -15.09 -10.04 18.12
N THR A 179 -15.10 -10.68 16.94
CA THR A 179 -14.67 -12.08 16.77
C THR A 179 -13.14 -12.24 16.84
N PHE A 180 -12.38 -11.14 16.75
CA PHE A 180 -10.90 -11.18 16.69
C PHE A 180 -10.25 -11.05 18.07
N THR A 181 -11.04 -11.08 19.14
CA THR A 181 -10.60 -10.89 20.53
C THR A 181 -9.68 -11.99 21.05
N ASN A 182 -9.68 -13.16 20.42
CA ASN A 182 -8.80 -14.28 20.79
C ASN A 182 -7.57 -14.42 19.87
N LEU A 183 -7.39 -13.52 18.89
CA LEU A 183 -6.26 -13.59 17.97
C LEU A 183 -5.02 -12.95 18.61
N ASP A 184 -3.89 -13.65 18.54
CA ASP A 184 -2.61 -13.16 19.03
C ASP A 184 -2.06 -12.06 18.10
N LYS A 185 -2.06 -10.82 18.61
CA LYS A 185 -1.60 -9.61 17.90
C LYS A 185 -0.08 -9.57 17.64
N GLU A 186 0.69 -10.54 18.14
CA GLU A 186 2.10 -10.70 17.79
C GLU A 186 2.30 -11.56 16.55
N LYS A 187 1.26 -12.22 16.04
CA LYS A 187 1.32 -13.08 14.86
C LYS A 187 0.68 -12.42 13.64
N LEU A 188 1.10 -12.87 12.48
CA LEU A 188 0.44 -12.56 11.22
C LEU A 188 -0.98 -13.12 11.23
N TRP A 189 -1.97 -12.34 10.76
CA TRP A 189 -3.33 -12.86 10.60
C TRP A 189 -3.70 -13.00 9.12
N GLN A 190 -4.33 -14.12 8.80
CA GLN A 190 -4.80 -14.46 7.46
C GLN A 190 -6.33 -14.56 7.45
N GLY A 191 -6.99 -13.72 6.64
CA GLY A 191 -8.44 -13.63 6.53
C GLY A 191 -9.07 -14.47 5.42
N GLY A 192 -8.50 -15.63 5.08
CA GLY A 192 -9.15 -16.55 4.14
C GLY A 192 -8.23 -17.64 3.64
N ILE A 193 -8.76 -18.86 3.57
CA ILE A 193 -8.09 -20.00 2.95
C ILE A 193 -8.74 -20.27 1.61
N ILE A 194 -7.92 -20.34 0.58
CA ILE A 194 -8.31 -20.97 -0.67
C ILE A 194 -8.03 -22.46 -0.51
N PHE A 195 -9.07 -23.29 -0.55
CA PHE A 195 -8.94 -24.74 -0.35
C PHE A 195 -8.30 -25.47 -1.54
N SER A 196 -8.08 -24.79 -2.67
CA SER A 196 -7.28 -25.32 -3.76
C SER A 196 -5.79 -25.02 -3.55
N ASN A 197 -4.94 -26.06 -3.63
CA ASN A 197 -3.48 -25.94 -3.69
C ASN A 197 -3.05 -25.37 -5.05
N ASP A 198 -3.52 -24.17 -5.39
CA ASP A 198 -3.25 -23.48 -6.66
C ASP A 198 -1.97 -22.62 -6.60
N ASP A 199 -1.10 -22.85 -5.62
CA ASP A 199 0.22 -22.20 -5.55
C ASP A 199 1.05 -22.51 -6.80
N HIS A 200 1.75 -21.51 -7.33
CA HIS A 200 2.57 -21.68 -8.53
C HIS A 200 4.06 -21.84 -8.17
N VAL A 201 4.70 -22.93 -8.62
CA VAL A 201 6.14 -23.13 -8.45
C VAL A 201 6.91 -22.27 -9.45
N MET A 202 7.79 -21.41 -8.93
CA MET A 202 8.56 -20.47 -9.74
C MET A 202 9.41 -21.18 -10.79
N GLY A 203 9.35 -20.72 -12.04
CA GLY A 203 10.06 -21.31 -13.18
C GLY A 203 9.37 -22.54 -13.79
N SER A 204 8.33 -23.09 -13.15
CA SER A 204 7.55 -24.17 -13.72
C SER A 204 6.76 -23.69 -14.94
N ARG A 205 6.77 -24.48 -16.01
CA ARG A 205 6.06 -24.19 -17.27
C ARG A 205 5.43 -25.49 -17.82
N PRO A 206 4.26 -25.41 -18.49
CA PRO A 206 3.46 -24.21 -18.73
C PRO A 206 2.82 -23.66 -17.45
N ILE A 207 2.60 -22.34 -17.37
CA ILE A 207 1.87 -21.73 -16.25
C ILE A 207 0.43 -22.30 -16.25
N PRO A 208 -0.09 -22.78 -15.11
CA PRO A 208 -1.44 -23.34 -15.03
C PRO A 208 -2.53 -22.37 -15.48
N ASP A 209 -3.61 -22.90 -16.08
CA ASP A 209 -4.82 -22.14 -16.41
C ASP A 209 -5.96 -22.35 -15.40
N THR A 210 -5.66 -22.95 -14.24
CA THR A 210 -6.65 -23.19 -13.17
C THR A 210 -7.20 -21.88 -12.61
N TRP A 211 -6.41 -20.81 -12.67
CA TRP A 211 -6.81 -19.49 -12.20
C TRP A 211 -6.38 -18.40 -13.19
N PRO A 212 -7.32 -17.63 -13.78
CA PRO A 212 -7.02 -16.70 -14.88
C PRO A 212 -5.97 -15.61 -14.58
N TRP A 213 -5.79 -15.26 -13.30
CA TRP A 213 -4.85 -14.23 -12.87
C TRP A 213 -3.39 -14.68 -12.93
N TRP A 214 -3.12 -15.98 -13.04
CA TRP A 214 -1.78 -16.49 -13.31
C TRP A 214 -1.24 -15.98 -14.65
N ARG A 215 -2.07 -15.93 -15.71
CA ARG A 215 -1.63 -15.63 -17.08
C ARG A 215 -2.22 -14.37 -17.71
N LYS A 216 -3.51 -14.08 -17.52
CA LYS A 216 -4.24 -13.16 -18.41
C LYS A 216 -4.23 -11.71 -17.94
N LYS A 217 -4.69 -11.47 -16.71
CA LYS A 217 -5.05 -10.11 -16.26
C LYS A 217 -3.91 -9.39 -15.51
N SER A 218 -3.14 -10.11 -14.69
CA SER A 218 -2.04 -9.55 -13.91
C SER A 218 -0.69 -10.22 -14.16
N LYS A 219 -0.66 -11.31 -14.95
CA LYS A 219 0.54 -12.15 -15.14
C LYS A 219 1.24 -12.48 -13.82
N SER A 220 0.45 -12.80 -12.79
CA SER A 220 0.94 -12.80 -11.40
C SER A 220 2.04 -13.82 -11.15
N ALA A 221 2.08 -14.92 -11.91
CA ALA A 221 3.14 -15.91 -11.79
C ALA A 221 4.49 -15.32 -12.20
N GLU A 222 4.58 -14.73 -13.39
CA GLU A 222 5.80 -14.08 -13.90
C GLU A 222 6.18 -12.87 -13.03
N ALA A 223 5.22 -12.01 -12.69
CA ALA A 223 5.46 -10.84 -11.84
C ALA A 223 5.98 -11.20 -10.43
N CYS A 224 5.47 -12.30 -9.86
CA CYS A 224 5.93 -12.82 -8.58
C CYS A 224 7.35 -13.40 -8.68
N GLU A 225 7.64 -14.16 -9.75
CA GLU A 225 9.00 -14.65 -10.05
C GLU A 225 9.99 -13.47 -10.16
N ASP A 226 9.64 -12.43 -10.91
CA ASP A 226 10.44 -11.21 -11.07
C ASP A 226 10.65 -10.50 -9.73
N SER A 227 9.60 -10.43 -8.89
CA SER A 227 9.68 -9.84 -7.55
C SER A 227 10.64 -10.62 -6.65
N TYR A 228 10.59 -11.94 -6.69
CA TYR A 228 11.52 -12.80 -5.93
C TYR A 228 12.98 -12.55 -6.37
N LEU A 229 13.23 -12.50 -7.68
CA LEU A 229 14.55 -12.22 -8.24
C LEU A 229 15.03 -10.81 -7.85
N GLU A 230 14.15 -9.80 -7.92
CA GLU A 230 14.51 -8.44 -7.49
C GLU A 230 14.83 -8.40 -6.00
N ILE A 231 14.02 -9.02 -5.13
CA ILE A 231 14.24 -9.05 -3.68
C ILE A 231 15.59 -9.71 -3.34
N THR A 232 15.87 -10.87 -3.93
CA THR A 232 17.12 -11.59 -3.70
C THR A 232 18.34 -10.83 -4.18
N HIS A 233 18.25 -10.12 -5.32
CA HIS A 233 19.33 -9.29 -5.83
C HIS A 233 19.52 -8.01 -5.01
N LYS A 234 18.44 -7.26 -4.80
CA LYS A 234 18.44 -5.94 -4.15
C LYS A 234 18.93 -5.99 -2.71
N TYR A 235 18.56 -7.03 -1.96
CA TYR A 235 18.89 -7.13 -0.53
C TYR A 235 20.05 -8.08 -0.23
N ARG A 236 20.75 -8.59 -1.26
CA ARG A 236 21.90 -9.51 -1.09
C ARG A 236 22.98 -9.01 -0.13
N SER A 237 23.20 -7.70 -0.12
CA SER A 237 24.22 -7.03 0.71
C SER A 237 23.61 -6.00 1.66
N SER A 238 22.32 -6.11 1.95
CA SER A 238 21.64 -5.18 2.85
C SER A 238 21.98 -5.48 4.31
N GLU A 239 22.48 -4.48 5.05
CA GLU A 239 22.67 -4.60 6.50
C GLU A 239 21.34 -4.50 7.28
N HIS A 240 20.30 -3.95 6.66
CA HIS A 240 19.00 -3.73 7.29
C HIS A 240 18.04 -4.92 7.16
N ILE A 241 18.28 -5.83 6.21
CA ILE A 241 17.43 -7.00 5.99
C ILE A 241 18.30 -8.25 5.92
N ASN A 242 18.04 -9.21 6.80
CA ASN A 242 18.59 -10.56 6.67
C ASN A 242 17.84 -11.34 5.58
N ILE A 243 18.27 -11.15 4.32
CA ILE A 243 17.64 -11.78 3.17
C ILE A 243 17.74 -13.31 3.22
N THR A 244 18.84 -13.86 3.74
CA THR A 244 19.01 -15.32 3.89
C THR A 244 17.94 -15.91 4.80
N LYS A 245 17.63 -15.25 5.93
CA LYS A 245 16.55 -15.67 6.82
C LYS A 245 15.20 -15.65 6.10
N LEU A 246 14.87 -14.55 5.41
CA LEU A 246 13.60 -14.42 4.67
C LEU A 246 13.44 -15.53 3.62
N ILE A 247 14.50 -15.81 2.86
CA ILE A 247 14.49 -16.85 1.82
C ILE A 247 14.35 -18.23 2.42
N ASN A 248 15.05 -18.53 3.51
CA ASN A 248 14.93 -19.81 4.19
C ASN A 248 13.52 -20.02 4.74
N THR A 249 12.91 -19.00 5.37
CA THR A 249 11.52 -19.05 5.83
C THR A 249 10.56 -19.32 4.66
N HIS A 250 10.73 -18.61 3.54
CA HIS A 250 9.93 -18.82 2.33
C HIS A 250 10.07 -20.25 1.77
N LEU A 251 11.29 -20.79 1.72
CA LEU A 251 11.53 -22.15 1.24
C LEU A 251 10.94 -23.20 2.20
N VAL A 252 11.01 -22.99 3.52
CA VAL A 252 10.34 -23.88 4.48
C VAL A 252 8.82 -23.90 4.23
N ASN A 253 8.22 -22.73 4.04
CA ASN A 253 6.81 -22.59 3.71
C ASN A 253 6.44 -23.21 2.35
N GLY A 254 7.41 -23.35 1.45
CA GLY A 254 7.24 -23.92 0.11
C GLY A 254 7.72 -25.37 -0.03
N GLU A 255 8.02 -26.05 1.08
CA GLU A 255 8.53 -27.43 1.09
C GLU A 255 9.84 -27.60 0.30
N GLY A 256 10.73 -26.61 0.39
CA GLY A 256 11.98 -26.55 -0.35
C GLY A 256 11.88 -25.93 -1.74
N GLU A 257 10.67 -25.63 -2.21
CA GLU A 257 10.44 -24.97 -3.50
C GLU A 257 10.18 -23.46 -3.34
N LYS A 258 10.57 -22.70 -4.37
CA LYS A 258 10.20 -21.28 -4.47
C LYS A 258 8.78 -21.21 -5.03
N ARG A 259 7.85 -20.66 -4.28
CA ARG A 259 6.42 -20.66 -4.64
C ARG A 259 5.84 -19.25 -4.66
N CYS A 260 5.00 -18.98 -5.64
CA CYS A 260 4.05 -17.90 -5.61
C CYS A 260 2.79 -18.42 -4.93
N PHE A 261 2.63 -18.08 -3.66
CA PHE A 261 1.51 -18.53 -2.84
C PHE A 261 0.24 -17.80 -3.25
N ARG A 262 -0.91 -18.45 -3.12
CA ARG A 262 -2.23 -17.89 -3.39
C ARG A 262 -3.14 -17.97 -2.16
N MET A 263 -3.79 -16.86 -1.80
CA MET A 263 -4.84 -16.82 -0.79
C MET A 263 -5.76 -15.60 -0.99
N TRP A 264 -6.97 -15.67 -0.43
CA TRP A 264 -7.80 -14.48 -0.29
C TRP A 264 -7.08 -13.46 0.59
N SER A 265 -6.91 -12.24 0.10
CA SER A 265 -6.10 -11.21 0.78
C SER A 265 -6.83 -9.88 0.96
N ASP A 266 -8.17 -9.94 1.05
CA ASP A 266 -9.05 -8.81 1.33
C ASP A 266 -9.01 -8.37 2.81
N LEU A 267 -8.46 -9.22 3.67
CA LEU A 267 -8.24 -8.98 5.10
C LEU A 267 -6.94 -9.65 5.57
N PHE A 268 -6.04 -8.86 6.18
CA PHE A 268 -4.85 -9.39 6.85
C PHE A 268 -4.32 -8.41 7.91
N TYR A 269 -3.51 -8.93 8.84
CA TYR A 269 -2.86 -8.11 9.87
C TYR A 269 -1.35 -8.32 9.90
N ILE A 270 -0.61 -7.21 9.98
CA ILE A 270 0.86 -7.19 10.07
C ILE A 270 1.28 -6.64 11.43
N PRO A 271 1.84 -7.49 12.33
CA PRO A 271 2.46 -7.04 13.57
C PRO A 271 3.61 -6.05 13.33
N LYS A 272 3.85 -5.16 14.29
CA LYS A 272 4.94 -4.17 14.29
C LYS A 272 6.30 -4.80 13.98
N LYS A 273 6.58 -5.99 14.56
CA LYS A 273 7.85 -6.71 14.37
C LYS A 273 8.15 -7.08 12.91
N PHE A 274 7.12 -7.17 12.06
CA PHE A 274 7.27 -7.47 10.63
C PHE A 274 7.09 -6.25 9.72
N SER A 275 6.69 -5.10 10.27
CA SER A 275 6.30 -3.92 9.49
C SER A 275 7.41 -3.38 8.57
N ASP A 276 8.66 -3.27 9.04
CA ASP A 276 9.77 -2.78 8.21
C ASP A 276 10.11 -3.74 7.05
N GLN A 277 10.00 -5.05 7.26
CA GLN A 277 10.22 -6.02 6.20
C GLN A 277 9.03 -6.00 5.22
N PHE A 278 7.80 -6.00 5.73
CA PHE A 278 6.60 -5.94 4.91
C PHE A 278 6.59 -4.72 3.99
N GLN A 279 6.87 -3.51 4.50
CA GLN A 279 6.83 -2.29 3.69
C GLN A 279 7.88 -2.29 2.56
N ARG A 280 9.00 -3.00 2.74
CA ARG A 280 10.05 -3.14 1.72
C ARG A 280 9.71 -4.17 0.66
N LEU A 281 9.10 -5.28 1.06
CA LEU A 281 8.69 -6.35 0.15
C LEU A 281 7.45 -5.93 -0.65
N SER A 282 6.42 -5.37 0.01
CA SER A 282 5.22 -4.81 -0.64
C SER A 282 5.56 -3.81 -1.73
N PHE A 283 6.53 -2.91 -1.50
CA PHE A 283 7.01 -1.98 -2.53
C PHE A 283 7.53 -2.70 -3.79
N VAL A 284 8.29 -3.79 -3.64
CA VAL A 284 8.83 -4.55 -4.79
C VAL A 284 7.71 -5.30 -5.52
N PHE A 285 6.82 -5.95 -4.78
CA PHE A 285 5.66 -6.65 -5.36
C PHE A 285 4.72 -5.69 -6.09
N HIS A 286 4.48 -4.50 -5.52
CA HIS A 286 3.66 -3.45 -6.13
C HIS A 286 4.30 -2.93 -7.42
N LYS A 287 5.60 -2.61 -7.38
CA LYS A 287 6.37 -2.18 -8.55
C LYS A 287 6.27 -3.18 -9.71
N ASN A 288 6.35 -4.47 -9.41
CA ASN A 288 6.22 -5.55 -10.40
C ASN A 288 4.77 -5.93 -10.71
N ARG A 289 3.78 -5.22 -10.16
CA ARG A 289 2.34 -5.40 -10.45
C ARG A 289 1.80 -6.78 -10.08
N VAL A 290 2.29 -7.38 -8.99
CA VAL A 290 1.78 -8.65 -8.47
C VAL A 290 0.40 -8.44 -7.84
N PHE A 291 -0.58 -9.24 -8.25
CA PHE A 291 -1.94 -9.18 -7.71
C PHE A 291 -1.97 -9.53 -6.21
N LEU A 292 -2.83 -8.85 -5.43
CA LEU A 292 -2.91 -8.99 -3.97
C LEU A 292 -3.05 -10.44 -3.48
N GLU A 293 -3.87 -11.26 -4.15
CA GLU A 293 -4.10 -12.65 -3.79
C GLU A 293 -2.84 -13.52 -3.94
N VAL A 294 -1.80 -13.00 -4.59
CA VAL A 294 -0.46 -13.61 -4.70
C VAL A 294 0.57 -12.84 -3.88
N ALA A 295 0.52 -11.52 -3.91
CA ALA A 295 1.51 -10.66 -3.27
C ALA A 295 1.50 -10.84 -1.75
N VAL A 296 0.34 -10.72 -1.11
CA VAL A 296 0.22 -10.78 0.35
C VAL A 296 0.68 -12.14 0.91
N PRO A 297 0.17 -13.30 0.46
CA PRO A 297 0.62 -14.59 0.99
C PRO A 297 2.10 -14.84 0.71
N THR A 298 2.58 -14.43 -0.46
CA THR A 298 4.00 -14.60 -0.80
C THR A 298 4.88 -13.70 0.07
N ILE A 299 4.51 -12.43 0.30
CA ILE A 299 5.21 -11.54 1.24
C ILE A 299 5.22 -12.15 2.64
N MET A 300 4.06 -12.56 3.16
CA MET A 300 3.94 -13.13 4.51
C MET A 300 4.77 -14.41 4.66
N SER A 301 4.88 -15.23 3.60
CA SER A 301 5.72 -16.43 3.61
C SER A 301 7.22 -16.15 3.74
N PHE A 302 7.69 -14.93 3.44
CA PHE A 302 9.05 -14.52 3.78
C PHE A 302 9.18 -14.12 5.25
N LEU A 303 8.12 -13.60 5.86
CA LEU A 303 8.15 -12.95 7.17
C LEU A 303 8.09 -13.97 8.32
N ASP A 304 7.24 -14.99 8.19
CA ASP A 304 7.10 -16.03 9.23
C ASP A 304 6.64 -17.38 8.65
N ILE A 305 6.72 -18.43 9.46
CA ILE A 305 6.25 -19.78 9.11
C ILE A 305 4.72 -19.82 9.06
N ARG A 306 4.14 -20.38 7.98
CA ARG A 306 2.68 -20.38 7.75
C ARG A 306 1.87 -21.03 8.87
N ASP A 307 2.44 -22.01 9.55
CA ASP A 307 1.78 -22.70 10.67
C ASP A 307 1.73 -21.85 11.95
N SER A 308 2.53 -20.79 12.05
CA SER A 308 2.46 -19.85 13.18
C SER A 308 1.38 -18.78 13.00
N TRP A 309 0.76 -18.66 11.82
CA TRP A 309 -0.19 -17.59 11.54
C TRP A 309 -1.54 -17.85 12.20
N GLU A 310 -2.20 -16.77 12.63
CA GLU A 310 -3.59 -16.83 13.08
C GLU A 310 -4.51 -16.87 11.86
N LYS A 311 -5.29 -17.94 11.75
CA LYS A 311 -6.19 -18.20 10.62
C LYS A 311 -7.61 -17.89 11.04
N HIS A 312 -8.25 -16.95 10.36
CA HIS A 312 -9.66 -16.63 10.59
C HIS A 312 -10.41 -16.66 9.26
N TYR A 313 -11.61 -17.22 9.32
CA TYR A 313 -12.39 -17.58 8.14
C TYR A 313 -13.68 -16.78 8.10
N GLY A 314 -13.93 -16.12 6.98
CA GLY A 314 -15.19 -15.47 6.70
C GLY A 314 -15.86 -16.04 5.47
N LEU A 315 -16.91 -15.38 5.03
CA LEU A 315 -17.74 -15.80 3.91
C LEU A 315 -17.40 -14.98 2.66
N TYR A 316 -16.80 -15.64 1.67
CA TYR A 316 -16.69 -15.11 0.31
C TYR A 316 -17.93 -15.55 -0.49
N LEU A 317 -18.86 -14.62 -0.68
CA LEU A 317 -20.08 -14.85 -1.48
C LEU A 317 -19.79 -15.29 -2.92
N PRO A 318 -18.71 -14.84 -3.59
CA PRO A 318 -18.37 -15.35 -4.92
C PRO A 318 -18.07 -16.85 -4.95
N ASP A 319 -17.59 -17.45 -3.85
CA ASP A 319 -17.36 -18.89 -3.77
C ASP A 319 -18.68 -19.67 -3.72
N MET A 320 -19.76 -19.05 -3.21
CA MET A 320 -21.08 -19.67 -3.09
C MET A 320 -21.99 -19.41 -4.30
N TYR A 321 -21.90 -18.21 -4.89
CA TYR A 321 -22.87 -17.73 -5.88
C TYR A 321 -22.23 -17.27 -7.20
N GLY A 322 -20.91 -17.34 -7.32
CA GLY A 322 -20.16 -16.82 -8.46
C GLY A 322 -20.07 -15.30 -8.48
N SER A 323 -19.50 -14.75 -9.56
CA SER A 323 -19.26 -13.32 -9.73
C SER A 323 -20.52 -12.56 -10.17
N ILE A 324 -21.46 -12.37 -9.25
CA ILE A 324 -22.67 -11.55 -9.43
C ILE A 324 -22.55 -10.22 -8.67
N ASP A 325 -23.47 -9.29 -8.90
CA ASP A 325 -23.56 -8.04 -8.14
C ASP A 325 -24.27 -8.27 -6.80
N PHE A 326 -23.58 -7.99 -5.69
CA PHE A 326 -24.07 -8.13 -4.32
C PHE A 326 -24.56 -6.79 -3.73
N ALA A 327 -24.70 -5.75 -4.55
CA ALA A 327 -25.05 -4.41 -4.06
C ALA A 327 -26.45 -4.32 -3.45
N ASP A 328 -27.40 -5.17 -3.83
CA ASP A 328 -28.78 -5.12 -3.28
C ASP A 328 -28.92 -5.67 -1.85
N GLY A 329 -27.88 -6.35 -1.36
CA GLY A 329 -27.79 -6.89 -0.02
C GLY A 329 -28.56 -8.17 0.25
N LYS A 330 -29.39 -8.67 -0.67
CA LYS A 330 -30.26 -9.83 -0.39
C LYS A 330 -29.46 -11.07 -0.02
N LEU A 331 -28.43 -11.38 -0.81
CA LEU A 331 -27.56 -12.52 -0.56
C LEU A 331 -26.55 -12.24 0.56
N VAL A 332 -26.15 -10.99 0.76
CA VAL A 332 -25.29 -10.60 1.88
C VAL A 332 -25.98 -10.94 3.20
N TRP A 333 -27.13 -10.34 3.45
CA TRP A 333 -27.81 -10.45 4.74
C TRP A 333 -28.53 -11.79 4.95
N LYS A 334 -28.79 -12.55 3.87
CA LYS A 334 -29.23 -13.95 3.97
C LYS A 334 -28.16 -14.85 4.59
N ASN A 335 -26.88 -14.57 4.34
CA ASN A 335 -25.75 -15.40 4.77
C ASN A 335 -24.96 -14.77 5.91
N TYR A 336 -25.28 -13.55 6.31
CA TYR A 336 -24.62 -12.88 7.42
C TYR A 336 -25.07 -13.48 8.76
N ASP A 337 -24.11 -13.63 9.67
CA ASP A 337 -24.31 -14.01 11.06
C ASP A 337 -23.37 -13.14 11.94
N TYR A 338 -23.64 -13.01 13.23
CA TYR A 338 -22.79 -12.22 14.13
C TYR A 338 -21.51 -12.96 14.53
N ASP A 339 -21.47 -14.28 14.37
CA ASP A 339 -20.35 -15.15 14.78
C ASP A 339 -19.37 -15.43 13.63
N ILE A 340 -19.68 -15.04 12.37
CA ILE A 340 -18.69 -15.09 11.29
C ILE A 340 -17.66 -13.97 11.46
N ASN A 341 -16.42 -14.23 11.04
CA ASN A 341 -15.34 -13.23 11.12
C ASN A 341 -15.59 -12.04 10.20
N PHE A 342 -16.03 -12.32 8.97
CA PHE A 342 -16.39 -11.29 7.99
C PHE A 342 -17.27 -11.88 6.89
N ILE A 343 -17.87 -11.00 6.09
CA ILE A 343 -18.55 -11.33 4.83
C ILE A 343 -18.06 -10.41 3.72
N HIS A 344 -17.83 -10.97 2.53
CA HIS A 344 -17.34 -10.25 1.35
C HIS A 344 -17.97 -10.79 0.05
N PRO A 345 -18.34 -9.93 -0.92
CA PRO A 345 -18.35 -8.48 -0.84
C PRO A 345 -19.66 -7.91 -0.27
N VAL A 346 -19.61 -6.71 0.29
CA VAL A 346 -20.74 -5.88 0.73
C VAL A 346 -20.55 -4.48 0.17
N LYS A 347 -21.43 -4.02 -0.72
CA LYS A 347 -21.30 -2.68 -1.31
C LYS A 347 -22.05 -1.65 -0.49
N PHE A 348 -21.42 -0.52 -0.20
CA PHE A 348 -22.03 0.61 0.52
C PHE A 348 -22.27 1.85 -0.35
N HIS A 349 -21.77 1.86 -1.59
CA HIS A 349 -21.87 3.01 -2.50
C HIS A 349 -23.17 3.01 -3.33
N GLY A 350 -23.76 4.19 -3.53
CA GLY A 350 -24.83 4.40 -4.51
C GLY A 350 -26.22 3.95 -4.05
N ARG A 351 -27.24 4.11 -4.91
CA ARG A 351 -28.64 3.87 -4.55
C ARG A 351 -28.96 2.40 -4.29
N VAL A 352 -28.36 1.48 -5.04
CA VAL A 352 -28.61 0.03 -4.93
C VAL A 352 -28.17 -0.50 -3.56
N ALA A 353 -27.07 0.05 -3.01
CA ALA A 353 -26.53 -0.29 -1.70
C ALA A 353 -27.32 0.25 -0.49
N LYS A 354 -28.51 0.83 -0.69
CA LYS A 354 -29.31 1.42 0.39
C LYS A 354 -29.59 0.40 1.50
N THR A 355 -30.02 -0.80 1.14
CA THR A 355 -30.30 -1.89 2.10
C THR A 355 -29.06 -2.23 2.93
N ASN A 356 -27.88 -2.29 2.31
CA ASN A 356 -26.63 -2.60 3.02
C ASN A 356 -26.28 -1.52 4.04
N ARG A 357 -26.42 -0.24 3.67
CA ARG A 357 -26.19 0.87 4.60
C ARG A 357 -27.18 0.83 5.75
N GLU A 358 -28.46 0.67 5.47
CA GLU A 358 -29.51 0.59 6.49
C GLU A 358 -29.30 -0.59 7.44
N LYS A 359 -28.80 -1.74 6.96
CA LYS A 359 -28.47 -2.88 7.83
C LYS A 359 -27.25 -2.65 8.68
N LEU A 360 -26.17 -2.10 8.12
CA LEU A 360 -25.00 -1.75 8.91
C LEU A 360 -25.36 -0.70 9.99
N GLU A 361 -26.13 0.33 9.63
CA GLU A 361 -26.50 1.44 10.51
C GLU A 361 -27.51 1.08 11.61
N ASN A 362 -28.57 0.33 11.27
CA ASN A 362 -29.68 0.09 12.20
C ASN A 362 -29.57 -1.23 12.97
N ASP A 363 -28.79 -2.19 12.47
CA ASP A 363 -28.72 -3.53 13.07
C ASP A 363 -27.30 -3.80 13.61
N ILE A 364 -26.29 -3.74 12.73
CA ILE A 364 -24.94 -4.20 13.07
C ILE A 364 -24.18 -3.23 13.98
N ILE A 365 -24.21 -1.92 13.70
CA ILE A 365 -23.58 -0.91 14.56
C ILE A 365 -24.19 -0.96 15.98
N PRO A 366 -25.53 -0.93 16.15
CA PRO A 366 -26.15 -1.06 17.47
C PRO A 366 -25.78 -2.36 18.19
N TYR A 367 -25.72 -3.49 17.48
CA TYR A 367 -25.25 -4.75 18.06
C TYR A 367 -23.80 -4.62 18.55
N SER A 368 -22.91 -4.07 17.73
CA SER A 368 -21.49 -3.91 18.09
C SER A 368 -21.26 -3.04 19.33
N LYS A 369 -22.18 -2.09 19.60
CA LYS A 369 -22.11 -1.21 20.77
C LYS A 369 -22.31 -1.96 22.09
N GLN A 370 -22.93 -3.14 22.11
CA GLN A 370 -23.02 -3.93 23.34
C GLN A 370 -21.64 -4.31 23.90
N PHE A 371 -20.62 -4.36 23.03
CA PHE A 371 -19.25 -4.67 23.41
C PHE A 371 -18.44 -3.42 23.79
N THR A 372 -18.91 -2.21 23.48
CA THR A 372 -18.17 -0.95 23.77
C THR A 372 -18.91 -0.03 24.74
N ASN A 373 -20.14 -0.37 25.13
CA ASN A 373 -20.94 0.41 26.07
C ASN A 373 -20.55 0.12 27.53
N CYS A 374 -19.28 0.40 27.77
CA CYS A 374 -18.65 0.67 29.05
C CYS A 374 -17.90 2.03 28.93
#